data_AF-A0A7S2Z1Q0-F1
#
_entry.id   AF-A0A7S2Z1Q0-F1
#
_cell.length_a   1.000
_cell.length_b   1.000
_cell.length_c   1.000
_cell.angle_alpha   90.00
_cell.angle_beta   90.00
_cell.angle_gamma   90.00
#
_symmetry.space_group_name_H-M   'P 1'
#
loop_
_entity.id
_entity.type
_entity.pdbx_description
1 polymer ?
#
loop_
_entity_poly.entity_id
_entity_poly.type
_entity_poly.pdbx_seq_one_letter_code
_entity_poly.pdbx_strand_id
1 'polypeptide(L)'
;REESSCCSCCRSRARRVSVEGAARHLLAAALEGKETGPPEKKMFKKFSKQESVSSFAQVKTSVQRGIRAAICKQYPCLEEGGTIDVLIPKKENVVIAKCEGKVEIVCVNNTPLFFKSRDTPWFPTLKLLHQYPQMMPKLRVDTGAIKFVLSGANIMCPGLTSAGATIHDEVDAETAVAIYAENKEHALAVGFTELSTEDIRSVNKGVGVETIHYLNDGLWKAPILE
;
A
#
# COMPACT_ATOMS: atom_id res chain seq x y z
N ARG A 1 -50.16 50.32 42.05
CA ARG A 1 -49.49 51.07 40.96
C ARG A 1 -48.08 50.52 40.86
N GLU A 2 -47.95 49.30 40.31
CA GLU A 2 -47.84 49.02 38.86
C GLU A 2 -46.40 49.32 38.41
N GLU A 3 -45.54 48.30 38.24
CA GLU A 3 -45.34 47.48 37.02
C GLU A 3 -44.08 47.98 36.27
N SER A 4 -42.96 47.25 36.30
CA SER A 4 -42.55 46.17 35.38
C SER A 4 -42.19 46.69 33.99
N SER A 5 -40.91 46.65 33.62
CA SER A 5 -40.18 45.50 33.06
C SER A 5 -40.20 45.45 31.54
N CYS A 6 -38.99 45.32 31.01
CA CYS A 6 -38.65 44.53 29.84
C CYS A 6 -39.33 44.87 28.51
N CYS A 7 -38.53 45.62 27.74
CA CYS A 7 -38.58 45.81 26.31
C CYS A 7 -39.23 44.64 25.55
N SER A 8 -40.22 45.02 24.78
CA SER A 8 -41.11 44.22 23.96
C SER A 8 -40.43 43.46 22.83
N CYS A 9 -40.85 42.19 22.71
CA CYS A 9 -41.20 41.52 21.46
C CYS A 9 -40.06 41.06 20.54
N CYS A 10 -39.53 39.89 20.94
CA CYS A 10 -38.88 38.91 20.11
C CYS A 10 -39.81 38.45 18.96
N ARG A 11 -39.57 38.92 17.72
CA ARG A 11 -40.10 38.32 16.49
C ARG A 11 -38.95 37.76 15.66
N SER A 12 -38.70 36.47 15.87
CA SER A 12 -38.50 35.47 14.81
C SER A 12 -38.12 35.98 13.41
N ARG A 13 -36.81 35.99 13.13
CA ARG A 13 -36.30 35.92 11.75
C ARG A 13 -35.32 34.75 11.66
N ALA A 14 -35.89 33.56 11.45
CA ALA A 14 -35.14 32.40 11.00
C ALA A 14 -34.48 32.74 9.66
N ARG A 15 -33.18 33.05 9.67
CA ARG A 15 -32.37 32.99 8.45
C ARG A 15 -32.05 31.52 8.21
N ARG A 16 -32.80 30.89 7.31
CA ARG A 16 -32.33 29.72 6.57
C ARG A 16 -31.04 30.13 5.85
N VAL A 17 -29.90 29.79 6.43
CA VAL A 17 -28.66 29.74 5.67
C VAL A 17 -28.79 28.50 4.80
N SER A 18 -28.99 28.71 3.50
CA SER A 18 -29.07 27.61 2.54
C SER A 18 -27.74 26.84 2.59
N VAL A 19 -27.85 25.57 2.98
CA VAL A 19 -26.74 24.60 3.06
C VAL A 19 -26.28 24.18 1.64
N GLU A 20 -26.92 24.68 0.59
CA GLU A 20 -26.62 24.31 -0.81
C GLU A 20 -25.37 24.99 -1.39
N GLY A 21 -24.82 26.02 -0.72
CA GLY A 21 -23.64 26.75 -1.21
C GLY A 21 -22.30 26.11 -0.85
N ALA A 22 -22.18 25.53 0.35
CA ALA A 22 -20.92 24.97 0.85
C ALA A 22 -20.59 23.61 0.22
N ALA A 23 -21.61 22.81 -0.13
CA ALA A 23 -21.42 21.52 -0.77
C ALA A 23 -20.86 21.62 -2.20
N ARG A 24 -21.11 22.72 -2.91
CA ARG A 24 -20.61 22.93 -4.28
C ARG A 24 -19.13 23.28 -4.35
N HIS A 25 -18.59 23.96 -3.33
CA HIS A 25 -17.16 24.27 -3.28
C HIS A 25 -16.31 23.05 -2.89
N LEU A 26 -16.82 22.18 -2.02
CA LEU A 26 -16.13 20.92 -1.68
C LEU A 26 -16.14 19.93 -2.86
N LEU A 27 -17.20 19.89 -3.66
CA LEU A 27 -17.26 19.00 -4.83
C LEU A 27 -16.36 19.46 -5.99
N ALA A 28 -16.03 20.76 -6.07
CA ALA A 28 -15.16 21.30 -7.12
C ALA A 28 -13.67 21.03 -6.87
N ALA A 29 -13.26 20.84 -5.60
CA ALA A 29 -11.88 20.48 -5.26
C ALA A 29 -11.54 19.00 -5.55
N ALA A 30 -12.54 18.15 -5.80
CA ALA A 30 -12.35 16.73 -6.11
C ALA A 30 -12.08 16.45 -7.61
N LEU A 31 -11.94 17.49 -8.44
CA LEU A 31 -11.74 17.39 -9.89
C LEU A 31 -10.42 18.02 -10.37
N GLU A 32 -9.39 18.03 -9.54
CA GLU A 32 -8.02 18.17 -10.05
C GLU A 32 -7.50 16.78 -10.43
N GLY A 33 -7.83 16.38 -11.66
CA GLY A 33 -7.25 15.21 -12.28
C GLY A 33 -5.74 15.35 -12.31
N LYS A 34 -5.04 14.57 -11.49
CA LYS A 34 -3.63 14.26 -11.71
C LYS A 34 -3.52 13.67 -13.12
N GLU A 35 -2.84 14.38 -14.01
CA GLU A 35 -2.42 13.85 -15.30
C GLU A 35 -1.63 12.57 -15.05
N THR A 36 -2.26 11.42 -15.27
CA THR A 36 -1.57 10.14 -15.25
C THR A 36 -0.67 10.10 -16.46
N GLY A 37 0.62 10.36 -16.23
CA GLY A 37 1.68 10.10 -17.20
C GLY A 37 1.61 8.65 -17.73
N PRO A 38 2.40 8.34 -18.78
CA PRO A 38 2.40 7.02 -19.40
C PRO A 38 2.57 5.93 -18.34
N PRO A 39 1.87 4.78 -18.47
CA PRO A 39 1.77 3.79 -17.41
C PRO A 39 3.17 3.39 -16.94
N GLU A 40 3.45 3.69 -15.68
CA GLU A 40 4.72 3.38 -15.06
C GLU A 40 4.96 1.87 -15.22
N LYS A 41 6.15 1.54 -15.69
CA LYS A 41 6.55 0.20 -16.11
C LYS A 41 6.39 -0.75 -14.90
N LYS A 42 5.38 -1.61 -14.91
CA LYS A 42 5.08 -2.58 -13.82
C LYS A 42 6.35 -3.26 -13.32
N MET A 43 6.66 -3.06 -12.03
CA MET A 43 8.01 -3.24 -11.46
C MET A 43 8.66 -4.61 -11.76
N PHE A 44 7.91 -5.72 -11.71
CA PHE A 44 8.51 -7.06 -11.79
C PHE A 44 7.94 -7.99 -12.87
N LYS A 45 7.04 -7.51 -13.74
CA LYS A 45 6.38 -8.38 -14.74
C LYS A 45 7.36 -8.97 -15.78
N LYS A 46 8.43 -8.23 -16.10
CA LYS A 46 9.52 -8.69 -16.99
C LYS A 46 10.85 -8.84 -16.24
N PHE A 47 10.80 -9.06 -14.93
CA PHE A 47 12.04 -9.19 -14.16
C PHE A 47 12.74 -10.51 -14.49
N SER A 48 13.89 -10.42 -15.14
CA SER A 48 14.81 -11.52 -15.41
C SER A 48 16.08 -11.29 -14.58
N LYS A 49 16.56 -12.32 -13.87
CA LYS A 49 17.71 -12.19 -12.95
C LYS A 49 18.94 -11.55 -13.59
N GLN A 50 19.18 -11.85 -14.87
CA GLN A 50 20.39 -11.49 -15.60
C GLN A 50 20.32 -10.11 -16.27
N GLU A 51 19.13 -9.63 -16.64
CA GLU A 51 18.99 -8.34 -17.34
C GLU A 51 18.45 -7.24 -16.41
N SER A 52 17.70 -7.62 -15.37
CA SER A 52 17.04 -6.63 -14.51
C SER A 52 17.90 -6.16 -13.36
N VAL A 53 18.95 -6.90 -12.95
CA VAL A 53 19.88 -6.47 -11.88
C VAL A 53 21.09 -5.80 -12.50
N SER A 54 21.22 -4.49 -12.29
CA SER A 54 22.31 -3.67 -12.84
C SER A 54 23.60 -3.78 -12.03
N SER A 55 23.51 -3.79 -10.70
CA SER A 55 24.67 -3.87 -9.81
C SER A 55 24.28 -4.28 -8.40
N PHE A 56 25.20 -4.92 -7.71
CA PHE A 56 25.10 -5.18 -6.27
C PHE A 56 25.99 -4.19 -5.52
N ALA A 57 25.43 -3.52 -4.51
CA ALA A 57 26.16 -2.59 -3.66
C ALA A 57 26.13 -3.08 -2.21
N GLN A 58 27.29 -3.33 -1.63
CA GLN A 58 27.39 -3.62 -0.20
C GLN A 58 27.06 -2.37 0.63
N VAL A 59 26.20 -2.55 1.62
CA VAL A 59 25.68 -1.47 2.44
C VAL A 59 26.61 -1.22 3.63
N LYS A 60 27.01 0.04 3.84
CA LYS A 60 27.74 0.44 5.04
C LYS A 60 26.83 0.33 6.27
N THR A 61 27.41 0.02 7.43
CA THR A 61 26.66 -0.18 8.69
C THR A 61 25.79 1.02 9.10
N SER A 62 26.12 2.24 8.69
CA SER A 62 25.29 3.43 8.93
C SER A 62 23.99 3.40 8.11
N VAL A 63 24.09 3.06 6.82
CA VAL A 63 22.95 2.97 5.91
C VAL A 63 22.07 1.78 6.30
N GLN A 64 22.65 0.65 6.69
CA GLN A 64 21.91 -0.50 7.21
C GLN A 64 21.04 -0.13 8.42
N ARG A 65 21.57 0.65 9.37
CA ARG A 65 20.80 1.16 10.52
C ARG A 65 19.65 2.06 10.08
N GLY A 66 19.88 2.92 9.09
CA GLY A 66 18.83 3.77 8.52
C GLY A 66 17.70 2.98 7.86
N ILE A 67 18.04 1.94 7.07
CA ILE A 67 17.06 1.05 6.44
C ILE A 67 16.24 0.32 7.48
N ARG A 68 16.90 -0.25 8.51
CA ARG A 68 16.22 -0.94 9.61
C ARG A 68 15.25 -0.02 10.33
N ALA A 69 15.67 1.21 10.66
CA ALA A 69 14.81 2.18 11.32
C ALA A 69 13.59 2.57 10.45
N ALA A 70 13.78 2.73 9.14
CA ALA A 70 12.69 3.01 8.21
C ALA A 70 11.67 1.85 8.14
N ILE A 71 12.14 0.61 8.10
CA ILE A 71 11.29 -0.59 8.09
C ILE A 71 10.53 -0.73 9.41
N CYS A 72 11.19 -0.55 10.57
CA CYS A 72 10.52 -0.60 11.87
C CYS A 72 9.44 0.47 12.02
N LYS A 73 9.69 1.68 11.52
CA LYS A 73 8.70 2.76 11.52
C LYS A 73 7.45 2.40 10.73
N GLN A 74 7.61 1.69 9.61
CA GLN A 74 6.50 1.31 8.75
C GLN A 74 5.78 0.04 9.23
N TYR A 75 6.53 -0.91 9.79
CA TYR A 75 6.04 -2.21 10.24
C TYR A 75 6.41 -2.44 11.71
N PRO A 76 5.71 -1.80 12.67
CA PRO A 76 6.02 -1.89 14.09
C PRO A 76 5.95 -3.34 14.61
N CYS A 77 5.09 -4.18 14.02
CA CYS A 77 4.94 -5.59 14.35
C CYS A 77 6.27 -6.39 14.24
N LEU A 78 7.18 -5.96 13.35
CA LEU A 78 8.48 -6.61 13.17
C LEU A 78 9.49 -6.27 14.28
N GLU A 79 9.34 -5.09 14.90
CA GLU A 79 10.15 -4.66 16.02
C GLU A 79 9.68 -5.32 17.31
N GLU A 80 8.37 -5.30 17.57
CA GLU A 80 7.76 -5.91 18.76
C GLU A 80 8.00 -7.42 18.84
N GLY A 81 7.99 -8.11 17.69
CA GLY A 81 8.27 -9.54 17.60
C GLY A 81 9.75 -9.92 17.70
N GLY A 82 10.68 -8.95 17.73
CA GLY A 82 12.13 -9.21 17.64
C GLY A 82 12.59 -9.81 16.31
N THR A 83 11.66 -10.01 15.37
CA THR A 83 11.88 -10.63 14.07
C THR A 83 12.89 -9.85 13.24
N ILE A 84 12.95 -8.53 13.40
CA ILE A 84 13.88 -7.68 12.66
C ILE A 84 15.36 -8.01 12.93
N ASP A 85 15.72 -8.48 14.12
CA ASP A 85 17.09 -8.90 14.45
C ASP A 85 17.47 -10.23 13.78
N VAL A 86 16.48 -11.07 13.51
CA VAL A 86 16.65 -12.33 12.77
C VAL A 86 16.73 -12.07 11.27
N LEU A 87 15.88 -11.18 10.74
CA LEU A 87 15.84 -10.85 9.31
C LEU A 87 17.04 -10.04 8.85
N ILE A 88 17.46 -9.05 9.63
CA ILE A 88 18.59 -8.17 9.29
C ILE A 88 19.55 -8.12 10.49
N PRO A 89 20.43 -9.14 10.64
CA PRO A 89 21.38 -9.17 11.73
C PRO A 89 22.41 -8.05 11.61
N LYS A 90 22.78 -7.45 12.74
CA LYS A 90 23.72 -6.31 12.79
C LYS A 90 25.14 -6.65 12.30
N LYS A 91 25.50 -7.93 12.32
CA LYS A 91 26.84 -8.44 11.95
C LYS A 91 26.91 -8.93 10.49
N GLU A 92 25.77 -9.16 9.85
CA GLU A 92 25.74 -9.69 8.49
C GLU A 92 25.85 -8.60 7.44
N ASN A 93 26.47 -8.97 6.32
CA ASN A 93 26.63 -8.08 5.19
C ASN A 93 25.30 -7.96 4.44
N VAL A 94 24.70 -6.77 4.52
CA VAL A 94 23.51 -6.44 3.73
C VAL A 94 23.94 -5.92 2.36
N VAL A 95 23.32 -6.45 1.31
CA VAL A 95 23.57 -6.08 -0.08
C VAL A 95 22.32 -5.43 -0.65
N ILE A 96 22.46 -4.31 -1.35
CA ILE A 96 21.39 -3.73 -2.15
C ILE A 96 21.63 -4.11 -3.61
N ALA A 97 20.69 -4.87 -4.18
CA ALA A 97 20.63 -5.12 -5.61
C ALA A 97 19.87 -3.96 -6.28
N LYS A 98 20.57 -3.20 -7.11
CA LYS A 98 19.98 -2.12 -7.90
C LYS A 98 19.46 -2.69 -9.19
N CYS A 99 18.18 -2.52 -9.43
CA CYS A 99 17.51 -3.04 -10.60
C CYS A 99 17.15 -1.93 -11.61
N GLU A 100 16.91 -2.33 -12.86
CA GLU A 100 16.34 -1.44 -13.86
C GLU A 100 15.01 -0.84 -13.37
N GLY A 101 14.74 0.42 -13.73
CA GLY A 101 13.57 1.13 -13.22
C GLY A 101 13.76 1.76 -11.84
N LYS A 102 15.01 1.90 -11.37
CA LYS A 102 15.36 2.56 -10.08
C LYS A 102 14.79 1.84 -8.86
N VAL A 103 14.58 0.53 -8.98
CA VAL A 103 14.15 -0.33 -7.87
C VAL A 103 15.39 -0.79 -7.10
N GLU A 104 15.34 -0.67 -5.78
CA GLU A 104 16.39 -1.13 -4.87
C GLU A 104 15.86 -2.29 -4.04
N ILE A 105 16.51 -3.45 -4.12
CA ILE A 105 16.14 -4.67 -3.39
C ILE A 105 17.18 -4.93 -2.30
N VAL A 106 16.75 -4.97 -1.05
CA VAL A 106 17.59 -5.31 0.10
C VAL A 106 17.65 -6.83 0.23
N CYS A 107 18.88 -7.33 0.15
CA CYS A 107 19.21 -8.75 0.24
C CYS A 107 20.10 -9.00 1.46
N VAL A 108 19.80 -10.07 2.18
CA VAL A 108 20.62 -10.60 3.27
C VAL A 108 20.91 -12.06 2.93
N ASN A 109 22.18 -12.45 2.94
CA ASN A 109 22.63 -13.79 2.52
C ASN A 109 22.03 -14.21 1.15
N ASN A 110 22.12 -13.30 0.17
CA ASN A 110 21.58 -13.46 -1.19
C ASN A 110 20.04 -13.65 -1.27
N THR A 111 19.32 -13.54 -0.15
CA THR A 111 17.87 -13.67 -0.09
C THR A 111 17.23 -12.28 -0.09
N PRO A 112 16.34 -11.95 -1.06
CA PRO A 112 15.65 -10.67 -1.11
C PRO A 112 14.55 -10.61 -0.04
N LEU A 113 14.61 -9.59 0.82
CA LEU A 113 13.68 -9.41 1.93
C LEU A 113 12.69 -8.28 1.67
N PHE A 114 13.22 -7.10 1.35
CA PHE A 114 12.45 -5.89 1.09
C PHE A 114 12.90 -5.25 -0.21
N PHE A 115 12.01 -4.52 -0.84
CA PHE A 115 12.34 -3.71 -2.00
C PHE A 115 11.65 -2.35 -1.88
N LYS A 116 12.20 -1.36 -2.58
CA LYS A 116 11.59 -0.05 -2.73
C LYS A 116 11.83 0.47 -4.13
N SER A 117 10.94 1.32 -4.60
CA SER A 117 11.22 2.25 -5.69
C SER A 117 11.71 3.58 -5.13
N ARG A 118 11.98 4.55 -6.00
CA ARG A 118 12.58 5.85 -5.65
C ARG A 118 11.83 6.57 -4.51
N ASP A 119 10.52 6.75 -4.69
CA ASP A 119 9.68 7.60 -3.83
C ASP A 119 8.59 6.78 -3.10
N THR A 120 8.64 5.45 -3.20
CA THR A 120 7.67 4.57 -2.55
C THR A 120 8.19 4.08 -1.20
N PRO A 121 7.29 3.67 -0.29
CA PRO A 121 7.70 3.03 0.95
C PRO A 121 8.38 1.66 0.72
N TRP A 122 8.85 1.04 1.80
CA TRP A 122 9.44 -0.30 1.74
C TRP A 122 8.34 -1.35 1.62
N PHE A 123 8.49 -2.25 0.66
CA PHE A 123 7.58 -3.38 0.47
C PHE A 123 8.31 -4.69 0.79
N PRO A 124 7.69 -5.61 1.54
CA PRO A 124 8.25 -6.94 1.74
C PRO A 124 8.10 -7.81 0.49
N THR A 125 8.97 -8.79 0.33
CA THR A 125 8.74 -9.87 -0.65
C THR A 125 7.58 -10.76 -0.21
N LEU A 126 6.89 -11.39 -1.16
CA LEU A 126 5.77 -12.29 -0.84
C LEU A 126 6.20 -13.46 0.06
N LYS A 127 7.45 -13.93 -0.07
CA LYS A 127 7.98 -15.01 0.77
C LYS A 127 8.12 -14.58 2.22
N LEU A 128 8.58 -13.35 2.45
CA LEU A 128 8.66 -12.79 3.78
C LEU A 128 7.26 -12.61 4.38
N LEU A 129 6.33 -12.10 3.57
CA LEU A 129 4.93 -11.91 3.98
C LEU A 129 4.22 -13.24 4.30
N HIS A 130 4.55 -14.33 3.60
CA HIS A 130 4.02 -15.67 3.91
C HIS A 130 4.51 -16.21 5.26
N GLN A 131 5.74 -15.87 5.66
CA GLN A 131 6.26 -16.24 6.98
C GLN A 131 5.64 -15.39 8.10
N TYR A 132 5.39 -14.11 7.82
CA TYR A 132 4.87 -13.14 8.80
C TYR A 132 3.60 -12.45 8.29
N PRO A 133 2.46 -13.15 8.18
CA PRO A 133 1.25 -12.59 7.59
C PRO A 133 0.59 -11.47 8.40
N GLN A 134 1.02 -11.26 9.66
CA GLN A 134 0.51 -10.23 10.56
C GLN A 134 1.22 -8.87 10.40
N MET A 135 2.22 -8.79 9.52
CA MET A 135 3.00 -7.57 9.33
C MET A 135 2.27 -6.47 8.56
N MET A 136 1.22 -6.82 7.80
CA MET A 136 0.53 -5.91 6.88
C MET A 136 -1.00 -6.07 6.98
N PRO A 137 -1.74 -4.97 6.72
CA PRO A 137 -3.20 -5.01 6.58
C PRO A 137 -3.63 -5.98 5.47
N LYS A 138 -4.74 -6.69 5.69
CA LYS A 138 -5.21 -7.75 4.80
C LYS A 138 -6.45 -7.32 4.02
N LEU A 139 -6.37 -7.38 2.70
CA LEU A 139 -7.51 -7.20 1.81
C LEU A 139 -7.78 -8.51 1.05
N ARG A 140 -9.03 -8.98 1.07
CA ARG A 140 -9.46 -10.16 0.33
C ARG A 140 -10.16 -9.75 -0.95
N VAL A 141 -9.68 -10.28 -2.07
CA VAL A 141 -10.29 -10.11 -3.40
C VAL A 141 -11.21 -11.26 -3.76
N ASP A 142 -12.18 -10.95 -4.61
CA ASP A 142 -13.10 -11.91 -5.22
C ASP A 142 -12.37 -13.00 -6.04
N THR A 143 -12.97 -14.18 -6.11
CA THR A 143 -12.58 -15.29 -6.98
C THR A 143 -12.37 -14.86 -8.43
N GLY A 144 -13.20 -13.96 -8.96
CA GLY A 144 -13.09 -13.46 -10.34
C GLY A 144 -11.82 -12.63 -10.60
N ALA A 145 -11.27 -11.97 -9.57
CA ALA A 145 -10.11 -11.09 -9.68
C ALA A 145 -8.78 -11.85 -9.62
N ILE A 146 -8.76 -13.07 -9.05
CA ILE A 146 -7.55 -13.86 -8.79
C ILE A 146 -6.66 -14.01 -10.04
N LYS A 147 -7.26 -14.40 -11.18
CA LYS A 147 -6.53 -14.62 -12.44
C LYS A 147 -5.84 -13.35 -12.96
N PHE A 148 -6.45 -12.18 -12.71
CA PHE A 148 -5.94 -10.89 -13.16
C PHE A 148 -4.81 -10.41 -12.24
N VAL A 149 -4.95 -10.59 -10.93
CA VAL A 149 -3.90 -10.26 -9.95
C VAL A 149 -2.65 -11.10 -10.20
N LEU A 150 -2.80 -12.41 -10.47
CA LEU A 150 -1.67 -13.29 -10.85
C LEU A 150 -1.02 -12.92 -12.19
N SER A 151 -1.69 -12.10 -13.00
CA SER A 151 -1.15 -11.55 -14.25
C SER A 151 -0.51 -10.16 -14.06
N GLY A 152 -0.46 -9.66 -12.81
CA GLY A 152 0.02 -8.34 -12.42
C GLY A 152 -0.93 -7.21 -12.83
N ALA A 153 -2.24 -7.45 -12.89
CA ALA A 153 -3.23 -6.39 -13.10
C ALA A 153 -3.54 -5.67 -11.78
N ASN A 154 -3.87 -4.37 -11.87
CA ASN A 154 -4.30 -3.61 -10.72
C ASN A 154 -5.69 -4.08 -10.27
N ILE A 155 -5.98 -3.89 -8.98
CA ILE A 155 -7.23 -4.31 -8.38
C ILE A 155 -8.20 -3.13 -8.46
N MET A 156 -9.30 -3.37 -9.15
CA MET A 156 -10.37 -2.38 -9.31
C MET A 156 -11.28 -2.41 -8.07
N CYS A 157 -11.89 -1.28 -7.73
CA CYS A 157 -12.79 -1.18 -6.57
C CYS A 157 -13.89 -2.26 -6.53
N PRO A 158 -14.56 -2.62 -7.66
CA PRO A 158 -15.55 -3.70 -7.68
C PRO A 158 -15.03 -5.07 -7.24
N GLY A 159 -13.73 -5.33 -7.38
CA GLY A 159 -13.09 -6.57 -6.94
C GLY A 159 -12.88 -6.66 -5.42
N LEU A 160 -13.07 -5.55 -4.70
CA LEU A 160 -12.93 -5.43 -3.25
C LEU A 160 -14.28 -5.22 -2.52
N THR A 161 -15.35 -4.91 -3.26
CA THR A 161 -16.70 -4.64 -2.72
C THR A 161 -17.71 -5.74 -3.01
N SER A 162 -17.34 -6.77 -3.79
CA SER A 162 -18.22 -7.89 -4.11
C SER A 162 -18.42 -8.82 -2.90
N ALA A 163 -19.42 -9.71 -2.98
CA ALA A 163 -19.80 -10.59 -1.88
C ALA A 163 -18.67 -11.54 -1.41
N GLY A 164 -17.74 -11.91 -2.30
CA GLY A 164 -16.57 -12.74 -1.98
C GLY A 164 -15.36 -11.93 -1.49
N ALA A 165 -15.41 -10.61 -1.58
CA ALA A 165 -14.36 -9.72 -1.12
C ALA A 165 -14.59 -9.31 0.34
N THR A 166 -13.50 -9.09 1.07
CA THR A 166 -13.57 -8.66 2.47
C THR A 166 -12.39 -7.78 2.80
N ILE A 167 -12.68 -6.58 3.28
CA ILE A 167 -11.70 -5.65 3.82
C ILE A 167 -11.62 -5.96 5.32
N HIS A 168 -10.50 -6.55 5.77
CA HIS A 168 -10.32 -6.91 7.18
C HIS A 168 -9.89 -5.69 8.02
N ASP A 169 -9.01 -4.89 7.45
CA ASP A 169 -8.39 -3.73 8.10
C ASP A 169 -8.74 -2.49 7.29
N GLU A 170 -9.19 -1.43 7.97
CA GLU A 170 -9.41 -0.14 7.33
C GLU A 170 -8.09 0.58 7.19
N VAL A 171 -7.81 1.06 5.97
CA VAL A 171 -6.56 1.70 5.62
C VAL A 171 -6.80 2.94 4.77
N ASP A 172 -5.95 3.92 4.97
CA ASP A 172 -5.94 5.14 4.18
C ASP A 172 -5.37 4.89 2.77
N ALA A 173 -5.51 5.88 1.91
CA ALA A 173 -4.77 5.92 0.65
C ALA A 173 -3.26 5.90 0.92
N GLU A 174 -2.49 5.49 -0.10
CA GLU A 174 -1.02 5.45 -0.06
C GLU A 174 -0.45 4.49 1.02
N THR A 175 -1.16 3.41 1.30
CA THR A 175 -0.78 2.39 2.29
C THR A 175 -0.44 1.05 1.61
N ALA A 176 0.63 0.40 2.09
CA ALA A 176 1.01 -0.92 1.62
C ALA A 176 0.09 -2.00 2.20
N VAL A 177 -0.49 -2.84 1.34
CA VAL A 177 -1.49 -3.85 1.71
C VAL A 177 -1.16 -5.23 1.17
N ALA A 178 -1.56 -6.27 1.92
CA ALA A 178 -1.44 -7.65 1.52
C ALA A 178 -2.75 -8.14 0.90
N ILE A 179 -2.67 -8.66 -0.32
CA ILE A 179 -3.83 -9.13 -1.09
C ILE A 179 -3.99 -10.64 -0.95
N TYR A 180 -5.12 -11.07 -0.41
CA TYR A 180 -5.49 -12.47 -0.25
C TYR A 180 -6.62 -12.84 -1.19
N ALA A 181 -6.67 -14.12 -1.60
CA ALA A 181 -7.81 -14.67 -2.29
C ALA A 181 -8.82 -15.27 -1.32
N GLU A 182 -10.07 -15.30 -1.77
CA GLU A 182 -11.06 -16.18 -1.17
C GLU A 182 -10.56 -17.63 -1.11
N ASN A 183 -10.74 -18.28 0.05
CA ASN A 183 -10.33 -19.67 0.30
C ASN A 183 -8.83 -19.96 0.14
N LYS A 184 -7.95 -18.95 0.31
CA LYS A 184 -6.49 -19.12 0.32
C LYS A 184 -5.88 -18.52 1.58
N GLU A 185 -4.96 -19.27 2.19
CA GLU A 185 -4.23 -18.87 3.40
C GLU A 185 -3.08 -17.91 3.11
N HIS A 186 -2.50 -17.98 1.91
CA HIS A 186 -1.33 -17.21 1.53
C HIS A 186 -1.69 -15.98 0.68
N ALA A 187 -0.94 -14.89 0.87
CA ALA A 187 -1.07 -13.69 0.06
C ALA A 187 -0.72 -13.96 -1.41
N LEU A 188 -1.54 -13.45 -2.33
CA LEU A 188 -1.32 -13.53 -3.77
C LEU A 188 -0.45 -12.40 -4.30
N ALA A 189 -0.58 -11.22 -3.69
CA ALA A 189 0.11 -10.02 -4.13
C ALA A 189 0.33 -9.05 -2.96
N VAL A 190 1.30 -8.17 -3.15
CA VAL A 190 1.50 -6.95 -2.36
C VAL A 190 1.04 -5.80 -3.22
N GLY A 191 0.19 -4.95 -2.65
CA GLY A 191 -0.38 -3.80 -3.31
C GLY A 191 -0.12 -2.50 -2.56
N PHE A 192 -0.39 -1.40 -3.25
CA PHE A 192 -0.37 -0.05 -2.71
C PHE A 192 -1.73 0.59 -2.97
N THR A 193 -2.40 1.08 -1.92
CA THR A 193 -3.74 1.66 -2.03
C THR A 193 -3.67 3.02 -2.72
N GLU A 194 -4.48 3.21 -3.76
CA GLU A 194 -4.66 4.53 -4.40
C GLU A 194 -5.81 5.30 -3.73
N LEU A 195 -6.81 4.55 -3.24
CA LEU A 195 -7.99 5.07 -2.55
C LEU A 195 -8.06 4.49 -1.14
N SER A 196 -8.64 5.25 -0.22
CA SER A 196 -8.94 4.76 1.12
C SER A 196 -9.95 3.60 1.07
N THR A 197 -9.97 2.73 2.08
CA THR A 197 -10.97 1.65 2.14
C THR A 197 -12.40 2.16 2.21
N GLU A 198 -12.61 3.36 2.75
CA GLU A 198 -13.92 4.02 2.79
C GLU A 198 -14.35 4.46 1.38
N ASP A 199 -13.44 5.08 0.62
CA ASP A 199 -13.68 5.53 -0.75
C ASP A 199 -13.89 4.36 -1.72
N ILE A 200 -13.16 3.26 -1.52
CA ILE A 200 -13.34 2.04 -2.30
C ILE A 200 -14.77 1.51 -2.15
N ARG A 201 -15.34 1.55 -0.95
CA ARG A 201 -16.72 1.12 -0.68
C ARG A 201 -17.75 2.11 -1.23
N SER A 202 -17.50 3.42 -1.11
CA SER A 202 -18.47 4.46 -1.47
C SER A 202 -18.52 4.74 -2.98
N VAL A 203 -17.35 4.88 -3.63
CA VAL A 203 -17.23 5.25 -5.06
C VAL A 203 -17.40 4.02 -5.96
N ASN A 204 -16.85 2.87 -5.53
CA ASN A 204 -16.89 1.60 -6.23
C ASN A 204 -16.52 1.65 -7.73
N LYS A 205 -15.64 2.59 -8.12
CA LYS A 205 -15.20 2.78 -9.49
C LYS A 205 -13.72 3.18 -9.52
N GLY A 206 -12.99 2.69 -10.52
CA GLY A 206 -11.58 3.00 -10.71
C GLY A 206 -10.64 1.98 -10.10
N VAL A 207 -9.35 2.35 -10.05
CA VAL A 207 -8.29 1.55 -9.46
C VAL A 207 -8.32 1.81 -7.96
N GLY A 208 -8.54 0.75 -7.17
CA GLY A 208 -8.48 0.85 -5.71
C GLY A 208 -7.10 0.57 -5.17
N VAL A 209 -6.44 -0.46 -5.71
CA VAL A 209 -5.10 -0.89 -5.28
C VAL A 209 -4.23 -1.18 -6.50
N GLU A 210 -3.08 -0.51 -6.55
CA GLU A 210 -2.03 -0.83 -7.50
C GLU A 210 -1.29 -2.09 -7.07
N THR A 211 -1.05 -3.02 -8.00
CA THR A 211 -0.30 -4.25 -7.70
C THR A 211 1.18 -4.05 -7.95
N ILE A 212 1.98 -4.17 -6.90
CA ILE A 212 3.42 -3.92 -6.95
C ILE A 212 4.19 -5.24 -7.19
N HIS A 213 3.87 -6.27 -6.42
CA HIS A 213 4.53 -7.57 -6.46
C HIS A 213 3.47 -8.67 -6.37
N TYR A 214 3.58 -9.72 -7.18
CA TYR A 214 2.56 -10.78 -7.25
C TYR A 214 3.18 -12.16 -7.42
N LEU A 215 2.41 -13.19 -7.07
CA LEU A 215 2.86 -14.57 -7.15
C LEU A 215 3.22 -14.96 -8.59
N ASN A 216 4.35 -15.66 -8.77
CA ASN A 216 4.91 -16.03 -10.09
C ASN A 216 5.45 -14.87 -10.94
N ASP A 217 5.62 -13.69 -10.37
CA ASP A 217 6.41 -12.65 -11.01
C ASP A 217 7.91 -13.00 -11.03
N GLY A 218 8.71 -12.13 -11.66
CA GLY A 218 10.14 -12.41 -11.81
C GLY A 218 10.89 -12.45 -10.48
N LEU A 219 10.50 -11.62 -9.51
CA LEU A 219 11.12 -11.61 -8.18
C LEU A 219 10.77 -12.88 -7.39
N TRP A 220 9.53 -13.36 -7.50
CA TRP A 220 9.08 -14.61 -6.90
C TRP A 220 9.86 -15.83 -7.43
N LYS A 221 10.06 -15.87 -8.75
CA LYS A 221 10.86 -16.88 -9.46
C LYS A 221 12.36 -16.77 -9.15
N ALA A 222 12.79 -15.67 -8.55
CA ALA A 222 14.16 -15.42 -8.11
C ALA A 222 14.30 -15.49 -6.59
N PRO A 223 14.27 -16.70 -5.97
CA PRO A 223 14.46 -16.86 -4.53
C PRO A 223 15.79 -16.32 -4.02
N ILE A 224 16.81 -16.37 -4.87
CA ILE A 224 18.18 -16.00 -4.57
C ILE A 224 18.66 -15.10 -5.70
N LEU A 225 19.25 -13.96 -5.32
CA LEU A 225 19.91 -13.02 -6.21
C LEU A 225 21.42 -13.19 -6.01
N GLU A 226 22.06 -13.78 -7.00
CA GLU A 226 23.52 -14.02 -7.11
C GLU A 226 24.05 -13.32 -8.35
#